data_AF-A0A077WQ63-F1
#
_entry.id   AF-A0A077WQ63-F1
#
_cell.length_a   1.000
_cell.length_b   1.000
_cell.length_c   1.000
_cell.angle_alpha   90.00
_cell.angle_beta   90.00
_cell.angle_gamma   90.00
#
_symmetry.space_group_name_H-M   'P 1'
#
loop_
_entity.id
_entity.type
_entity.pdbx_description
1 polymer ?
#
loop_
_entity_poly.entity_id
_entity_poly.type
_entity_poly.pdbx_seq_one_letter_code
_entity_poly.pdbx_strand_id
1 'polypeptide(L)'
;MRTSFIGLIAIIAGFQQLVAAADCENAPYGRCGGKGFDGNACCTEGYTCKVQNDYYSQCVPVDHGKSDCSAAYQQCGGKSFTGSKCCVDGYKCVKANAWYSQCLPKYQWASSSGASDAGHENSNNAESTTQVKPTASISSTASEKQPEPTVSSSTTADDTKPTTTTTTSSDNKETATTTTTSASSSATSSSSSSSSGYKAISGGISGEGHTTRYWDCCKASCSWPGKADVTSPVKTCAADGIKLVDANEQSGCNGGSGYMCNDNQPWAVNDDLAYGFAATALSGKSEADTCCSCYELTFTSGEVKGKKMVVQSTNTGGDLSGNQFDLQIPGGGVGVFNGCQSQWNAPSNGWGERYGGISSASQCSDLPKNLQAGCEWRFNWFKNADNPTMTFKEVTCPAEIVKKSGCSRN
;
A
#
# COMPACT_ATOMS: atom_id res chain seq x y z
N MET A 1 -64.59 43.94 45.49
CA MET A 1 -64.33 44.88 44.36
C MET A 1 -62.84 45.03 44.17
N ARG A 2 -62.39 44.80 42.92
CA ARG A 2 -61.34 45.54 42.20
C ARG A 2 -59.91 45.52 42.77
N THR A 3 -59.01 44.69 42.25
CA THR A 3 -58.11 44.90 41.06
C THR A 3 -57.05 45.98 41.24
N SER A 4 -55.77 45.56 41.09
CA SER A 4 -54.69 46.18 40.28
C SER A 4 -53.31 45.88 40.89
N PHE A 5 -52.47 45.03 40.24
CA PHE A 5 -51.41 45.40 39.26
C PHE A 5 -50.16 46.00 39.96
N ILE A 6 -48.89 45.70 39.71
CA ILE A 6 -48.07 45.13 38.62
C ILE A 6 -46.70 44.79 39.23
N GLY A 7 -45.98 43.79 38.69
CA GLY A 7 -44.54 43.68 38.92
C GLY A 7 -43.89 42.33 38.61
N LEU A 8 -44.23 41.70 37.48
CA LEU A 8 -43.51 40.49 37.03
C LEU A 8 -42.29 40.93 36.20
N ILE A 9 -41.10 40.82 36.79
CA ILE A 9 -39.83 40.97 36.07
C ILE A 9 -39.60 39.65 35.31
N ALA A 10 -39.82 39.69 33.99
CA ALA A 10 -39.46 38.60 33.09
C ALA A 10 -37.98 38.73 32.70
N ILE A 11 -37.13 37.85 33.23
CA ILE A 11 -35.76 37.66 32.75
C ILE A 11 -35.85 36.72 31.54
N ILE A 12 -35.78 37.30 30.33
CA ILE A 12 -35.64 36.53 29.09
C ILE A 12 -34.17 36.08 29.04
N ALA A 13 -33.90 34.85 29.47
CA ALA A 13 -32.66 34.17 29.15
C ALA A 13 -32.71 33.80 27.66
N GLY A 14 -32.07 34.63 26.83
CA GLY A 14 -31.82 34.31 25.43
C GLY A 14 -30.89 33.10 25.36
N PHE A 15 -31.45 31.93 25.05
CA PHE A 15 -30.67 30.79 24.58
C PHE A 15 -30.13 31.16 23.19
N GLN A 16 -28.91 31.73 23.16
CA GLN A 16 -28.12 31.69 21.93
C GLN A 16 -27.71 30.24 21.73
N GLN A 17 -28.40 29.58 20.79
CA GLN A 17 -27.97 28.31 20.24
C GLN A 17 -26.58 28.54 19.63
N LEU A 18 -25.54 28.04 20.31
CA LEU A 18 -24.26 27.81 19.67
C LEU A 18 -24.53 26.71 18.64
N VAL A 19 -24.66 27.10 17.37
CA VAL A 19 -24.58 26.13 16.28
C VAL A 19 -23.15 25.64 16.30
N ALA A 20 -22.92 24.48 16.92
CA ALA A 20 -21.68 23.75 16.73
C ALA A 20 -21.54 23.58 15.21
N ALA A 21 -20.49 24.15 14.63
CA ALA A 21 -20.07 23.74 13.29
C ALA A 21 -19.91 22.23 13.37
N ALA A 22 -20.74 21.49 12.63
CA ALA A 22 -20.61 20.05 12.57
C ALA A 22 -19.24 19.78 11.94
N ASP A 23 -18.29 19.34 12.75
CA ASP A 23 -17.00 18.87 12.27
C ASP A 23 -17.30 17.77 11.26
N CYS A 24 -16.77 17.95 10.06
CA CYS A 24 -17.14 17.03 9.01
C CYS A 24 -16.54 15.64 9.25
N GLU A 25 -17.41 14.67 9.51
CA GLU A 25 -17.04 13.30 9.89
C GLU A 25 -16.44 12.47 8.74
N ASN A 26 -16.70 12.83 7.48
CA ASN A 26 -16.18 12.06 6.36
C ASN A 26 -14.71 12.43 6.11
N ALA A 27 -13.84 11.52 6.52
CA ALA A 27 -12.40 11.60 6.33
C ALA A 27 -12.00 11.75 4.85
N PRO A 28 -10.77 12.23 4.56
CA PRO A 28 -10.16 12.15 3.24
C PRO A 28 -10.38 10.79 2.57
N TYR A 29 -10.87 10.79 1.33
CA TYR A 29 -11.20 9.60 0.53
C TYR A 29 -12.34 8.72 1.08
N GLY A 30 -13.00 9.14 2.16
CA GLY A 30 -14.18 8.50 2.70
C GLY A 30 -15.41 8.66 1.80
N ARG A 31 -16.41 7.79 2.01
CA ARG A 31 -17.72 7.92 1.38
C ARG A 31 -18.45 9.12 1.96
N CYS A 32 -18.98 9.96 1.09
CA CYS A 32 -19.75 11.15 1.47
C CYS A 32 -21.09 11.24 0.71
N GLY A 33 -21.49 10.19 -0.01
CA GLY A 33 -22.76 10.22 -0.73
C GLY A 33 -23.06 8.98 -1.54
N GLY A 34 -24.15 9.08 -2.32
CA GLY A 34 -24.70 8.03 -3.18
C GLY A 34 -26.06 7.49 -2.72
N LYS A 35 -26.78 6.82 -3.62
CA LYS A 35 -28.08 6.19 -3.32
C LYS A 35 -27.97 5.25 -2.10
N GLY A 36 -28.85 5.46 -1.11
CA GLY A 36 -28.89 4.69 0.13
C GLY A 36 -27.81 5.04 1.14
N PHE A 37 -27.16 6.21 1.02
CA PHE A 37 -26.24 6.72 2.03
C PHE A 37 -26.99 7.61 3.03
N ASP A 38 -26.96 7.22 4.31
CA ASP A 38 -27.64 7.94 5.41
C ASP A 38 -26.71 8.96 6.12
N GLY A 39 -25.45 9.09 5.69
CA GLY A 39 -24.46 10.01 6.26
C GLY A 39 -24.51 11.42 5.66
N ASN A 40 -23.81 12.38 6.28
CA ASN A 40 -23.73 13.75 5.76
C ASN A 40 -22.86 13.81 4.49
N ALA A 41 -23.06 14.82 3.64
CA ALA A 41 -22.30 14.96 2.39
C ALA A 41 -21.07 15.87 2.48
N CYS A 42 -20.70 16.32 3.69
CA CYS A 42 -19.52 17.17 3.82
C CYS A 42 -18.25 16.32 3.71
N CYS A 43 -17.09 16.96 3.56
CA CYS A 43 -15.78 16.32 3.73
C CYS A 43 -14.91 17.14 4.69
N THR A 44 -13.92 16.49 5.32
CA THR A 44 -12.88 17.18 6.11
C THR A 44 -12.22 18.29 5.28
N GLU A 45 -11.72 19.33 5.95
CA GLU A 45 -11.10 20.50 5.31
C GLU A 45 -10.06 20.12 4.23
N GLY A 46 -10.13 20.79 3.08
CA GLY A 46 -9.29 20.48 1.91
C GLY A 46 -9.83 19.36 1.00
N TYR A 47 -11.02 18.83 1.29
CA TYR A 47 -11.69 17.81 0.47
C TYR A 47 -13.12 18.23 0.11
N THR A 48 -13.60 17.74 -1.03
CA THR A 48 -14.96 17.97 -1.53
C THR A 48 -15.62 16.65 -1.90
N CYS A 49 -16.93 16.55 -1.67
CA CYS A 49 -17.67 15.34 -1.99
C CYS A 49 -17.95 15.27 -3.48
N LYS A 50 -17.24 14.39 -4.19
CA LYS A 50 -17.38 14.20 -5.64
C LYS A 50 -18.13 12.91 -5.92
N VAL A 51 -19.19 13.03 -6.73
CA VAL A 51 -19.94 11.87 -7.22
C VAL A 51 -19.02 11.02 -8.09
N GLN A 52 -18.87 9.74 -7.71
CA GLN A 52 -18.13 8.76 -8.51
C GLN A 52 -19.11 7.93 -9.35
N ASN A 53 -20.26 7.58 -8.78
CA ASN A 53 -21.39 6.98 -9.47
C ASN A 53 -22.69 7.20 -8.66
N ASP A 54 -23.80 6.70 -9.19
CA ASP A 54 -25.13 6.79 -8.59
C ASP A 54 -25.22 6.33 -7.12
N TYR A 55 -24.40 5.36 -6.71
CA TYR A 55 -24.45 4.74 -5.38
C TYR A 55 -23.31 5.18 -4.46
N TYR A 56 -22.34 5.94 -4.97
CA TYR A 56 -21.14 6.32 -4.24
C TYR A 56 -20.60 7.70 -4.64
N SER A 57 -20.45 8.56 -3.64
CA SER A 57 -19.68 9.80 -3.72
C SER A 57 -18.55 9.76 -2.71
N GLN A 58 -17.39 10.33 -3.07
CA GLN A 58 -16.16 10.25 -2.30
C GLN A 58 -15.60 11.63 -1.98
N CYS A 59 -15.08 11.80 -0.77
CA CYS A 59 -14.27 12.95 -0.41
C CYS A 59 -12.95 12.92 -1.18
N VAL A 60 -12.84 13.74 -2.22
CA VAL A 60 -11.59 13.88 -2.98
C VAL A 60 -10.96 15.24 -2.67
N PRO A 61 -9.64 15.42 -2.82
CA PRO A 61 -9.02 16.72 -2.65
C PRO A 61 -9.74 17.76 -3.50
N VAL A 62 -9.98 18.96 -2.95
CA VAL A 62 -10.60 20.01 -3.76
C VAL A 62 -9.66 20.33 -4.93
N ASP A 63 -10.12 20.08 -6.15
CA ASP A 63 -9.40 20.49 -7.35
C ASP A 63 -9.44 22.02 -7.42
N HIS A 64 -8.42 22.67 -6.85
CA HIS A 64 -8.20 24.09 -7.00
C HIS A 64 -7.69 24.35 -8.42
N GLY A 65 -8.63 24.39 -9.36
CA GLY A 65 -8.35 24.68 -10.76
C GLY A 65 -7.47 25.91 -10.91
N LYS A 66 -6.41 25.78 -11.72
CA LYS A 66 -5.43 26.83 -12.09
C LYS A 66 -5.03 27.75 -10.92
N SER A 67 -4.36 27.18 -9.92
CA SER A 67 -3.46 27.98 -9.10
C SER A 67 -2.11 28.09 -9.82
N ASP A 68 -1.46 29.26 -9.73
CA ASP A 68 -0.08 29.44 -10.18
C ASP A 68 0.93 28.65 -9.32
N CYS A 69 0.46 27.94 -8.29
CA CYS A 69 1.23 27.06 -7.43
C CYS A 69 1.11 25.58 -7.84
N SER A 70 2.18 24.82 -7.59
CA SER A 70 2.24 23.40 -7.86
C SER A 70 1.20 22.64 -7.03
N ALA A 71 0.48 21.73 -7.69
CA ALA A 71 -0.57 20.95 -7.03
C ALA A 71 0.00 20.03 -5.94
N ALA A 72 -0.90 19.44 -5.13
CA ALA A 72 -0.54 18.46 -4.11
C ALA A 72 0.38 17.38 -4.70
N TYR A 73 1.48 17.08 -3.99
CA TYR A 73 2.49 16.08 -4.37
C TYR A 73 3.23 16.33 -5.69
N GLN A 74 3.04 17.47 -6.34
CA GLN A 74 3.82 17.83 -7.52
C GLN A 74 5.21 18.35 -7.16
N GLN A 75 6.12 18.27 -8.11
CA GLN A 75 7.43 18.90 -7.97
C GLN A 75 7.24 20.41 -7.83
N CYS A 76 7.90 21.00 -6.85
CA CYS A 76 7.88 22.44 -6.57
C CYS A 76 9.29 23.02 -6.47
N GLY A 77 10.33 22.24 -6.78
CA GLY A 77 11.70 22.71 -6.70
C GLY A 77 12.73 21.67 -7.16
N GLY A 78 13.98 22.13 -7.26
CA GLY A 78 15.09 21.34 -7.78
C GLY A 78 16.06 22.19 -8.60
N LYS A 79 17.34 21.79 -8.68
CA LYS A 79 18.42 22.55 -9.35
C LYS A 79 18.18 22.87 -10.83
N SER A 80 17.25 22.19 -11.50
CA SER A 80 16.84 22.45 -12.89
C SER A 80 15.33 22.58 -13.08
N PHE A 81 14.58 22.76 -11.99
CA PHE A 81 13.13 22.87 -12.06
C PHE A 81 12.71 24.29 -12.42
N THR A 82 11.95 24.44 -13.51
CA THR A 82 11.45 25.73 -14.04
C THR A 82 9.97 25.97 -13.75
N GLY A 83 9.29 25.01 -13.11
CA GLY A 83 7.88 25.14 -12.72
C GLY A 83 7.67 25.95 -11.44
N SER A 84 6.43 25.96 -10.95
CA SER A 84 6.06 26.80 -9.80
C SER A 84 6.69 26.33 -8.49
N LYS A 85 7.26 27.29 -7.73
CA LYS A 85 7.97 27.02 -6.48
C LYS A 85 7.08 27.08 -5.23
N CYS A 86 5.85 27.55 -5.37
CA CYS A 86 4.86 27.50 -4.30
C CYS A 86 3.99 26.25 -4.47
N CYS A 87 3.30 25.86 -3.39
CA CYS A 87 2.36 24.75 -3.39
C CYS A 87 0.94 25.28 -3.16
N VAL A 88 -0.06 24.56 -3.65
CA VAL A 88 -1.46 24.80 -3.30
C VAL A 88 -1.65 24.82 -1.78
N ASP A 89 -2.70 25.51 -1.33
CA ASP A 89 -2.88 25.71 0.11
C ASP A 89 -3.08 24.37 0.85
N GLY A 90 -2.67 24.31 2.11
CA GLY A 90 -2.55 23.05 2.84
C GLY A 90 -1.32 22.19 2.49
N TYR A 91 -0.44 22.65 1.58
CA TYR A 91 0.83 22.00 1.25
C TYR A 91 2.05 22.94 1.38
N LYS A 92 3.24 22.36 1.57
CA LYS A 92 4.54 23.05 1.62
C LYS A 92 5.53 22.37 0.69
N CYS A 93 6.33 23.18 0.00
CA CYS A 93 7.41 22.66 -0.83
C CYS A 93 8.56 22.14 0.05
N VAL A 94 8.72 20.83 0.13
CA VAL A 94 9.74 20.16 0.94
C VAL A 94 10.84 19.63 0.03
N LYS A 95 12.09 19.99 0.33
CA LYS A 95 13.26 19.53 -0.43
C LYS A 95 13.54 18.07 -0.11
N ALA A 96 13.43 17.20 -1.11
CA ALA A 96 13.84 15.80 -0.97
C ALA A 96 15.34 15.65 -1.24
N ASN A 97 15.85 16.32 -2.28
CA ASN A 97 17.28 16.34 -2.61
C ASN A 97 17.63 17.61 -3.40
N ALA A 98 18.87 17.71 -3.89
CA ALA A 98 19.33 18.88 -4.65
C ALA A 98 18.54 19.13 -5.95
N TRP A 99 17.97 18.09 -6.56
CA TRP A 99 17.32 18.12 -7.87
C TRP A 99 15.80 18.07 -7.78
N TYR A 100 15.24 17.81 -6.60
CA TYR A 100 13.81 17.58 -6.43
C TYR A 100 13.32 18.07 -5.07
N SER A 101 12.26 18.89 -5.11
CA SER A 101 11.42 19.26 -3.98
C SER A 101 9.96 18.97 -4.34
N GLN A 102 9.16 18.55 -3.39
CA GLN A 102 7.77 18.14 -3.61
C GLN A 102 6.81 18.86 -2.67
N CYS A 103 5.60 19.16 -3.15
CA CYS A 103 4.51 19.67 -2.33
C CYS A 103 3.99 18.58 -1.38
N LEU A 104 4.35 18.65 -0.11
CA LEU A 104 3.87 17.73 0.94
C LEU A 104 2.90 18.43 1.91
N PRO A 105 1.93 17.71 2.50
CA PRO A 105 0.94 18.32 3.37
C PRO A 105 1.53 19.05 4.57
N LYS A 106 0.90 20.17 5.00
CA LYS A 106 1.41 20.97 6.12
C LYS A 106 1.45 20.22 7.46
N TYR A 107 0.55 19.26 7.66
CA TYR A 107 0.46 18.49 8.90
C TYR A 107 1.69 17.62 9.18
N GLN A 108 2.49 17.27 8.17
CA GLN A 108 3.71 16.46 8.35
C GLN A 108 4.86 17.24 9.03
N TRP A 109 4.69 18.53 9.27
CA TRP A 109 5.67 19.39 9.94
C TRP A 109 5.03 20.42 10.88
N ALA A 110 3.73 20.28 11.17
CA ALA A 110 3.00 21.17 12.07
C ALA A 110 3.37 20.97 13.56
N SER A 111 4.22 20.00 13.90
CA SER A 111 4.62 19.72 15.29
C SER A 111 5.74 20.61 15.83
N SER A 112 6.08 21.72 15.18
CA SER A 112 7.14 22.61 15.68
C SER A 112 6.92 24.11 15.46
N SER A 113 5.68 24.61 15.52
CA SER A 113 5.43 26.03 15.85
C SER A 113 3.95 26.29 16.13
N GLY A 114 3.58 26.36 17.41
CA GLY A 114 2.45 27.19 17.82
C GLY A 114 2.92 28.64 17.93
N ALA A 115 2.49 29.50 17.02
CA ALA A 115 2.28 30.93 17.26
C ALA A 115 1.51 31.54 16.09
N SER A 116 0.52 32.33 16.47
CA SER A 116 -0.43 33.11 15.68
C SER A 116 0.17 33.93 14.53
N ASP A 117 -0.66 34.04 13.49
CA ASP A 117 -0.71 35.05 12.45
C ASP A 117 -0.36 36.48 12.93
N ALA A 118 0.59 37.12 12.22
CA ALA A 118 0.61 38.55 11.93
C ALA A 118 1.73 38.87 10.91
N GLY A 119 1.33 39.21 9.68
CA GLY A 119 1.84 40.39 8.96
C GLY A 119 3.20 40.33 8.24
N HIS A 120 3.10 40.60 6.94
CA HIS A 120 3.98 41.42 6.10
C HIS A 120 5.38 40.94 5.63
N GLU A 121 5.45 40.85 4.29
CA GLU A 121 6.51 41.24 3.34
C GLU A 121 7.95 41.55 3.81
N ASN A 122 8.89 40.95 3.08
CA ASN A 122 9.91 41.60 2.22
C ASN A 122 11.36 41.12 2.42
N SER A 123 11.92 40.68 1.29
CA SER A 123 13.29 40.72 0.74
C SER A 123 14.55 40.97 1.59
N ASN A 124 15.62 40.30 1.12
CA ASN A 124 17.06 40.59 1.22
C ASN A 124 17.77 40.27 2.56
N ASN A 125 18.81 39.42 2.53
CA ASN A 125 20.18 39.83 2.20
C ASN A 125 21.21 38.67 2.33
N ALA A 126 22.20 38.73 1.43
CA ALA A 126 23.60 38.29 1.43
C ALA A 126 24.13 37.36 2.55
N GLU A 127 24.73 36.22 2.21
CA GLU A 127 26.13 35.99 1.76
C GLU A 127 27.12 35.82 2.93
N SER A 128 27.86 34.70 2.94
CA SER A 128 29.25 34.73 3.39
C SER A 128 30.04 33.60 2.72
N THR A 129 30.98 34.05 1.90
CA THR A 129 31.99 33.33 1.12
C THR A 129 33.07 32.69 1.97
N THR A 130 33.68 31.61 1.48
CA THR A 130 35.16 31.48 1.53
C THR A 130 35.66 30.67 0.34
N GLN A 131 36.65 31.26 -0.34
CA GLN A 131 37.27 30.86 -1.59
C GLN A 131 38.48 29.95 -1.33
N VAL A 132 38.75 28.98 -2.23
CA VAL A 132 40.12 28.66 -2.67
C VAL A 132 40.13 28.12 -4.12
N LYS A 133 40.90 28.77 -5.01
CA LYS A 133 41.40 28.35 -6.35
C LYS A 133 42.69 29.19 -6.58
N PRO A 134 43.82 28.76 -7.23
CA PRO A 134 43.96 28.38 -8.66
C PRO A 134 45.01 27.27 -8.96
N THR A 135 45.08 26.59 -10.12
CA THR A 135 45.30 27.02 -11.54
C THR A 135 45.16 25.74 -12.43
N ALA A 136 44.34 25.68 -13.49
CA ALA A 136 44.67 25.81 -14.95
C ALA A 136 45.79 24.85 -15.44
N SER A 137 45.79 24.13 -16.56
CA SER A 137 45.04 24.07 -17.84
C SER A 137 45.32 22.65 -18.43
N ILE A 138 44.62 22.11 -19.44
CA ILE A 138 44.88 22.29 -20.88
C ILE A 138 43.71 21.65 -21.67
N SER A 139 43.37 22.30 -22.77
CA SER A 139 42.36 22.00 -23.79
C SER A 139 42.81 20.89 -24.76
N SER A 140 41.87 20.09 -25.28
CA SER A 140 41.73 19.93 -26.74
C SER A 140 40.46 19.18 -27.14
N THR A 141 39.81 19.75 -28.16
CA THR A 141 38.67 19.32 -28.98
C THR A 141 38.99 18.15 -29.90
N ALA A 142 38.00 17.30 -30.20
CA ALA A 142 37.65 16.88 -31.57
C ALA A 142 36.38 16.00 -31.59
N SER A 143 35.42 16.37 -32.45
CA SER A 143 34.29 15.57 -32.90
C SER A 143 34.74 14.38 -33.74
N GLU A 144 34.11 13.22 -33.61
CA GLU A 144 33.79 12.38 -34.77
C GLU A 144 32.60 11.46 -34.52
N LYS A 145 32.02 11.01 -35.63
CA LYS A 145 30.64 10.64 -35.92
C LYS A 145 30.42 9.13 -35.80
N GLN A 146 29.14 8.76 -35.64
CA GLN A 146 28.52 7.42 -35.74
C GLN A 146 29.07 6.55 -36.90
N PRO A 147 28.93 5.21 -36.83
CA PRO A 147 27.75 4.63 -37.47
C PRO A 147 27.05 3.48 -36.68
N GLU A 148 25.80 3.34 -37.06
CA GLU A 148 24.74 2.39 -36.72
C GLU A 148 25.07 0.96 -37.19
N PRO A 149 24.41 -0.10 -36.68
CA PRO A 149 24.14 -1.29 -37.47
C PRO A 149 22.66 -1.38 -37.85
N THR A 150 22.50 -1.34 -39.15
CA THR A 150 21.36 -1.55 -40.04
C THR A 150 20.47 -2.75 -39.70
N VAL A 151 19.16 -2.52 -39.75
CA VAL A 151 18.10 -3.54 -39.90
C VAL A 151 18.22 -4.20 -41.28
N SER A 152 18.18 -5.54 -41.35
CA SER A 152 17.91 -6.22 -42.62
C SER A 152 16.85 -7.30 -42.43
N SER A 153 15.69 -7.01 -42.98
CA SER A 153 14.61 -7.95 -43.28
C SER A 153 15.05 -8.92 -44.36
N SER A 154 14.73 -10.20 -44.20
CA SER A 154 14.64 -11.12 -45.35
C SER A 154 13.33 -11.90 -45.27
N THR A 155 12.52 -11.67 -46.30
CA THR A 155 11.37 -12.44 -46.73
C THR A 155 11.83 -13.71 -47.44
N THR A 156 11.22 -14.85 -47.17
CA THR A 156 10.84 -15.84 -48.20
C THR A 156 9.67 -16.67 -47.69
N ALA A 157 8.62 -16.74 -48.51
CA ALA A 157 7.55 -17.72 -48.45
C ALA A 157 8.02 -18.97 -49.21
N ASP A 158 7.62 -20.17 -48.79
CA ASP A 158 6.77 -21.06 -49.61
C ASP A 158 6.27 -22.27 -48.80
N ASP A 159 5.12 -22.75 -49.26
CA ASP A 159 4.25 -23.82 -48.81
C ASP A 159 4.91 -25.20 -48.70
N THR A 160 4.51 -26.02 -47.72
CA THR A 160 3.86 -27.32 -48.03
C THR A 160 3.11 -27.93 -46.84
N LYS A 161 1.83 -28.19 -47.09
CA LYS A 161 0.89 -29.06 -46.35
C LYS A 161 1.25 -30.55 -46.53
N PRO A 162 0.92 -31.43 -45.57
CA PRO A 162 -0.09 -32.45 -45.90
C PRO A 162 -1.15 -32.67 -44.79
N THR A 163 -2.36 -32.93 -45.27
CA THR A 163 -3.50 -33.56 -44.58
C THR A 163 -3.21 -35.08 -44.56
N THR A 164 -3.70 -35.92 -43.63
CA THR A 164 -5.08 -36.46 -43.58
C THR A 164 -5.25 -37.46 -42.43
N THR A 165 -6.48 -37.56 -41.92
CA THR A 165 -7.22 -38.72 -41.34
C THR A 165 -6.79 -39.30 -39.99
N THR A 166 -7.57 -39.12 -38.92
CA THR A 166 -8.76 -39.91 -38.47
C THR A 166 -8.45 -41.33 -38.03
N THR A 167 -8.57 -41.60 -36.73
CA THR A 167 -9.26 -42.79 -36.20
C THR A 167 -9.67 -42.58 -34.74
N THR A 168 -10.95 -42.84 -34.51
CA THR A 168 -11.71 -43.07 -33.28
C THR A 168 -11.25 -44.28 -32.46
N SER A 169 -11.42 -44.22 -31.13
CA SER A 169 -11.89 -45.27 -30.18
C SER A 169 -11.69 -44.72 -28.75
N SER A 170 -12.71 -44.39 -27.96
CA SER A 170 -13.69 -45.23 -27.24
C SER A 170 -13.12 -45.95 -26.01
N ASP A 171 -13.69 -45.57 -24.86
CA ASP A 171 -13.97 -46.33 -23.64
C ASP A 171 -12.82 -46.87 -22.76
N ASN A 172 -12.69 -46.34 -21.53
CA ASN A 172 -13.40 -46.96 -20.42
C ASN A 172 -13.42 -46.10 -19.14
N LYS A 173 -14.64 -45.95 -18.64
CA LYS A 173 -15.05 -45.42 -17.35
C LYS A 173 -14.95 -46.57 -16.34
N GLU A 174 -14.17 -46.42 -15.28
CA GLU A 174 -14.32 -47.27 -14.10
C GLU A 174 -14.68 -46.42 -12.88
N THR A 175 -15.94 -46.57 -12.48
CA THR A 175 -16.55 -46.05 -11.28
C THR A 175 -16.38 -47.10 -10.19
N ALA A 176 -15.61 -46.81 -9.16
CA ALA A 176 -15.62 -47.60 -7.93
C ALA A 176 -16.50 -46.89 -6.90
N THR A 177 -17.74 -47.38 -6.78
CA THR A 177 -18.66 -47.12 -5.67
C THR A 177 -18.46 -48.23 -4.64
N THR A 178 -18.03 -47.89 -3.43
CA THR A 178 -18.13 -48.80 -2.29
C THR A 178 -18.55 -48.04 -1.03
N THR A 179 -19.85 -48.13 -0.79
CA THR A 179 -20.53 -48.44 0.48
C THR A 179 -20.14 -47.68 1.75
N THR A 180 -21.13 -46.92 2.20
CA THR A 180 -21.41 -46.46 3.56
C THR A 180 -21.35 -47.57 4.60
N THR A 181 -20.59 -47.33 5.68
CA THR A 181 -20.82 -47.94 6.99
C THR A 181 -20.91 -46.84 8.03
N SER A 182 -22.13 -46.64 8.52
CA SER A 182 -22.43 -45.84 9.70
C SER A 182 -21.99 -46.63 10.95
N ALA A 183 -21.08 -46.07 11.73
CA ALA A 183 -20.85 -46.47 13.10
C ALA A 183 -20.99 -45.23 13.98
N SER A 184 -22.03 -45.25 14.80
CA SER A 184 -22.31 -44.28 15.84
C SER A 184 -21.39 -44.56 17.02
N SER A 185 -20.61 -43.58 17.44
CA SER A 185 -19.93 -43.58 18.73
C SER A 185 -19.91 -42.18 19.30
N SER A 186 -20.74 -41.99 20.31
CA SER A 186 -20.74 -40.86 21.22
C SER A 186 -19.45 -40.87 22.04
N ALA A 187 -18.64 -39.81 21.94
CA ALA A 187 -17.65 -39.46 22.96
C ALA A 187 -17.30 -37.98 22.88
N THR A 188 -17.72 -37.28 23.93
CA THR A 188 -16.96 -36.28 24.69
C THR A 188 -16.21 -35.21 23.91
N SER A 189 -16.74 -34.00 23.99
CA SER A 189 -16.10 -32.71 23.78
C SER A 189 -14.68 -32.66 24.37
N SER A 190 -13.69 -32.85 23.50
CA SER A 190 -12.31 -32.43 23.72
C SER A 190 -12.00 -31.36 22.69
N SER A 191 -11.79 -30.12 23.17
CA SER A 191 -11.26 -29.01 22.41
C SER A 191 -9.92 -29.41 21.79
N SER A 192 -9.93 -29.82 20.53
CA SER A 192 -8.73 -30.04 19.74
C SER A 192 -8.16 -28.66 19.39
N SER A 193 -7.29 -28.14 20.25
CA SER A 193 -6.38 -27.07 19.87
C SER A 193 -5.45 -27.62 18.79
N SER A 194 -5.82 -27.42 17.53
CA SER A 194 -4.87 -27.48 16.42
C SER A 194 -3.72 -26.54 16.81
N SER A 195 -2.57 -27.10 17.19
CA SER A 195 -1.42 -26.28 17.54
C SER A 195 -1.07 -25.49 16.29
N SER A 196 -1.27 -24.18 16.32
CA SER A 196 -1.33 -23.32 15.15
C SER A 196 0.02 -23.16 14.40
N GLY A 197 1.01 -24.04 14.56
CA GLY A 197 2.31 -23.95 13.86
C GLY A 197 3.21 -22.81 14.33
N TYR A 198 2.71 -21.93 15.21
CA TYR A 198 3.44 -20.83 15.83
C TYR A 198 3.04 -20.64 17.30
N LYS A 199 3.85 -19.91 18.06
CA LYS A 199 3.63 -19.56 19.47
C LYS A 199 3.88 -18.08 19.70
N ALA A 200 3.12 -17.47 20.60
CA ALA A 200 3.40 -16.11 21.06
C ALA A 200 4.79 -16.02 21.70
N ILE A 201 5.51 -14.94 21.39
CA ILE A 201 6.80 -14.65 22.03
C ILE A 201 6.53 -13.90 23.33
N SER A 202 7.02 -14.42 24.45
CA SER A 202 6.88 -13.78 25.75
C SER A 202 7.61 -12.43 25.76
N GLY A 203 6.90 -11.35 26.06
CA GLY A 203 7.44 -9.98 25.98
C GLY A 203 7.65 -9.48 24.54
N GLY A 204 7.16 -10.21 23.54
CA GLY A 204 7.21 -9.80 22.14
C GLY A 204 6.36 -8.56 21.86
N ILE A 205 6.65 -7.90 20.75
CA ILE A 205 5.98 -6.65 20.35
C ILE A 205 4.49 -6.93 20.13
N SER A 206 3.62 -6.11 20.73
CA SER A 206 2.17 -6.25 20.61
C SER A 206 1.48 -4.91 20.72
N GLY A 207 0.21 -4.85 20.30
CA GLY A 207 -0.60 -3.66 20.41
C GLY A 207 -1.84 -3.68 19.53
N GLU A 208 -2.48 -2.52 19.44
CA GLU A 208 -3.50 -2.25 18.44
C GLU A 208 -2.85 -1.64 17.19
N GLY A 209 -3.45 -1.87 16.04
CA GLY A 209 -2.98 -1.40 14.76
C GLY A 209 -4.08 -1.33 13.72
N HIS A 210 -3.70 -0.86 12.55
CA HIS A 210 -4.57 -0.82 11.38
C HIS A 210 -3.84 -1.42 10.18
N THR A 211 -4.61 -1.79 9.16
CA THR A 211 -4.07 -2.39 7.95
C THR A 211 -4.36 -1.55 6.73
N THR A 212 -3.49 -1.67 5.74
CA THR A 212 -3.75 -1.30 4.36
C THR A 212 -3.46 -2.50 3.47
N ARG A 213 -3.51 -2.33 2.16
CA ARG A 213 -3.20 -3.37 1.17
C ARG A 213 -2.37 -2.79 0.05
N TYR A 214 -1.37 -3.53 -0.41
CA TYR A 214 -0.53 -3.11 -1.52
C TYR A 214 0.10 -4.28 -2.27
N TRP A 215 0.51 -4.01 -3.50
CA TRP A 215 1.45 -4.83 -4.25
C TRP A 215 2.09 -3.96 -5.33
N ASP A 216 3.29 -3.47 -5.06
CA ASP A 216 4.03 -2.55 -5.93
C ASP A 216 5.12 -3.25 -6.76
N CYS A 217 5.29 -4.56 -6.55
CA CYS A 217 6.31 -5.42 -7.13
C CYS A 217 7.77 -5.09 -6.75
N CYS A 218 8.00 -4.07 -5.92
CA CYS A 218 9.34 -3.65 -5.55
C CYS A 218 10.07 -4.73 -4.77
N LYS A 219 11.41 -4.75 -4.87
CA LYS A 219 12.23 -5.48 -3.89
C LYS A 219 11.91 -4.96 -2.49
N ALA A 220 11.52 -5.87 -1.60
CA ALA A 220 11.15 -5.54 -0.23
C ALA A 220 12.38 -5.10 0.60
N SER A 221 12.22 -4.17 1.53
CA SER A 221 13.33 -3.56 2.26
C SER A 221 14.13 -4.55 3.11
N CYS A 222 13.49 -5.56 3.71
CA CYS A 222 14.17 -6.62 4.46
C CYS A 222 14.88 -7.64 3.55
N SER A 223 14.87 -7.44 2.22
CA SER A 223 15.65 -8.24 1.27
C SER A 223 17.09 -7.73 1.12
N TRP A 224 17.42 -6.60 1.74
CA TRP A 224 18.79 -6.09 1.79
C TRP A 224 19.58 -6.73 2.93
N PRO A 225 20.84 -7.16 2.69
CA PRO A 225 21.72 -7.60 3.75
C PRO A 225 21.92 -6.54 4.85
N GLY A 226 22.09 -6.99 6.10
CA GLY A 226 22.42 -6.12 7.23
C GLY A 226 21.25 -5.31 7.81
N LYS A 227 20.01 -5.55 7.38
CA LYS A 227 18.81 -4.87 7.91
C LYS A 227 18.41 -5.34 9.29
N ALA A 228 18.61 -6.62 9.60
CA ALA A 228 18.35 -7.24 10.89
C ALA A 228 19.27 -8.45 11.10
N ASP A 229 19.30 -8.98 12.33
CA ASP A 229 20.00 -10.23 12.66
C ASP A 229 19.17 -11.43 12.23
N VAL A 230 19.47 -11.96 11.04
CA VAL A 230 18.70 -13.01 10.36
C VAL A 230 19.62 -14.04 9.71
N THR A 231 19.09 -15.24 9.46
CA THR A 231 19.79 -16.32 8.76
C THR A 231 20.19 -15.93 7.33
N SER A 232 19.30 -15.22 6.66
CA SER A 232 19.46 -14.65 5.32
C SER A 232 18.38 -13.59 5.11
N PRO A 233 18.62 -12.54 4.29
CA PRO A 233 17.58 -11.57 3.95
C PRO A 233 16.38 -12.23 3.26
N VAL A 234 15.27 -11.51 3.19
CA VAL A 234 14.12 -11.92 2.36
C VAL A 234 14.59 -12.13 0.91
N LYS A 235 14.17 -13.23 0.31
CA LYS A 235 14.49 -13.56 -1.09
C LYS A 235 13.95 -12.47 -2.03
N THR A 236 14.78 -12.13 -3.02
CA THR A 236 14.41 -11.27 -4.14
C THR A 236 14.38 -12.12 -5.41
N CYS A 237 13.43 -11.84 -6.30
CA CYS A 237 13.26 -12.56 -7.55
C CYS A 237 13.55 -11.68 -8.76
N ALA A 238 13.89 -12.31 -9.89
CA ALA A 238 13.94 -11.69 -11.21
C ALA A 238 12.51 -11.34 -11.69
N ALA A 239 12.40 -10.80 -12.91
CA ALA A 239 11.12 -10.35 -13.46
C ALA A 239 10.05 -11.46 -13.53
N ASP A 240 10.43 -12.73 -13.71
CA ASP A 240 9.51 -13.86 -13.67
C ASP A 240 8.85 -14.10 -12.29
N GLY A 241 9.38 -13.47 -11.24
CA GLY A 241 8.93 -13.61 -9.85
C GLY A 241 9.25 -14.96 -9.22
N ILE A 242 10.12 -15.77 -9.83
CA ILE A 242 10.47 -17.13 -9.41
C ILE A 242 11.99 -17.29 -9.26
N LYS A 243 12.75 -16.90 -10.28
CA LYS A 243 14.20 -17.08 -10.28
C LYS A 243 14.82 -16.13 -9.26
N LEU A 244 15.51 -16.69 -8.27
CA LEU A 244 16.21 -15.89 -7.27
C LEU A 244 17.34 -15.07 -7.90
N VAL A 245 17.47 -13.84 -7.44
CA VAL A 245 18.60 -12.94 -7.76
C VAL A 245 19.41 -12.67 -6.49
N ASP A 246 20.61 -12.12 -6.67
CA ASP A 246 21.48 -11.78 -5.54
C ASP A 246 20.80 -10.79 -4.59
N ALA A 247 21.05 -10.92 -3.29
CA ALA A 247 20.46 -10.03 -2.28
C ALA A 247 20.94 -8.57 -2.43
N ASN A 248 22.02 -8.31 -3.16
CA ASN A 248 22.50 -6.96 -3.50
C ASN A 248 21.97 -6.45 -4.85
N GLU A 249 21.21 -7.25 -5.60
CA GLU A 249 20.59 -6.82 -6.85
C GLU A 249 19.69 -5.60 -6.60
N GLN A 250 19.80 -4.58 -7.46
CA GLN A 250 19.03 -3.35 -7.30
C GLN A 250 17.54 -3.61 -7.52
N SER A 251 16.70 -2.90 -6.76
CA SER A 251 15.24 -2.96 -6.93
C SER A 251 14.82 -2.51 -8.32
N GLY A 252 13.87 -3.22 -8.94
CA GLY A 252 13.22 -2.79 -10.18
C GLY A 252 12.55 -1.42 -10.06
N CYS A 253 12.10 -1.05 -8.86
CA CYS A 253 11.56 0.28 -8.57
C CYS A 253 12.62 1.39 -8.56
N ASN A 254 13.90 1.02 -8.63
CA ASN A 254 15.04 1.92 -8.72
C ASN A 254 15.92 1.61 -9.96
N GLY A 255 15.32 1.01 -11.00
CA GLY A 255 16.00 0.73 -12.28
C GLY A 255 16.86 -0.53 -12.30
N GLY A 256 16.78 -1.38 -11.27
CA GLY A 256 17.44 -2.68 -11.23
C GLY A 256 16.58 -3.83 -11.75
N SER A 257 16.94 -5.07 -11.40
CA SER A 257 16.23 -6.28 -11.83
C SER A 257 15.68 -7.15 -10.70
N GLY A 258 15.73 -6.66 -9.45
CA GLY A 258 15.18 -7.32 -8.27
C GLY A 258 13.74 -6.91 -7.95
N TYR A 259 12.86 -7.90 -7.83
CA TYR A 259 11.43 -7.75 -7.57
C TYR A 259 10.97 -8.61 -6.40
N MET A 260 9.77 -8.32 -5.88
CA MET A 260 9.10 -9.20 -4.93
C MET A 260 8.81 -10.57 -5.58
N CYS A 261 9.09 -11.65 -4.84
CA CYS A 261 8.81 -13.01 -5.30
C CYS A 261 7.31 -13.31 -5.32
N ASN A 262 6.87 -14.11 -6.30
CA ASN A 262 5.46 -14.51 -6.44
C ASN A 262 4.97 -15.24 -5.19
N ASP A 263 5.80 -15.99 -4.48
CA ASP A 263 5.37 -16.76 -3.32
C ASP A 263 5.21 -15.94 -2.03
N ASN A 264 5.51 -14.62 -2.06
CA ASN A 264 5.21 -13.64 -1.01
C ASN A 264 3.75 -13.13 -1.05
N GLN A 265 2.84 -13.93 -1.60
CA GLN A 265 1.41 -13.71 -1.59
C GLN A 265 0.75 -14.26 -0.31
N PRO A 266 -0.46 -13.80 0.05
CA PRO A 266 -1.23 -14.34 1.18
C PRO A 266 -1.99 -15.61 0.77
N TRP A 267 -2.29 -16.47 1.75
CA TRP A 267 -3.09 -17.68 1.52
C TRP A 267 -3.89 -18.07 2.77
N ALA A 268 -5.02 -18.73 2.55
CA ALA A 268 -5.81 -19.30 3.63
C ALA A 268 -5.19 -20.62 4.12
N VAL A 269 -5.05 -20.78 5.42
CA VAL A 269 -4.71 -22.07 6.06
C VAL A 269 -6.00 -22.86 6.31
N ASN A 270 -7.03 -22.16 6.77
CA ASN A 270 -8.41 -22.62 6.91
C ASN A 270 -9.32 -21.38 6.91
N ASP A 271 -10.61 -21.54 7.22
CA ASP A 271 -11.56 -20.43 7.19
C ASP A 271 -11.25 -19.31 8.19
N ASP A 272 -10.56 -19.59 9.30
CA ASP A 272 -10.31 -18.62 10.38
C ASP A 272 -8.85 -18.16 10.49
N LEU A 273 -7.94 -18.83 9.79
CA LEU A 273 -6.52 -18.52 9.78
C LEU A 273 -5.99 -18.36 8.35
N ALA A 274 -5.31 -17.25 8.10
CA ALA A 274 -4.50 -17.03 6.90
C ALA A 274 -3.04 -16.78 7.27
N TYR A 275 -2.15 -16.99 6.30
CA TYR A 275 -0.75 -16.59 6.36
C TYR A 275 -0.44 -15.61 5.23
N GLY A 276 0.61 -14.81 5.40
CA GLY A 276 1.08 -13.90 4.38
C GLY A 276 2.24 -13.04 4.83
N PHE A 277 2.33 -11.86 4.23
CA PHE A 277 3.46 -10.94 4.37
C PHE A 277 2.94 -9.51 4.43
N ALA A 278 3.71 -8.62 5.05
CA ALA A 278 3.35 -7.22 5.17
C ALA A 278 4.58 -6.31 5.13
N ALA A 279 4.36 -5.06 4.73
CA ALA A 279 5.20 -3.97 5.17
C ALA A 279 4.73 -3.50 6.56
N THR A 280 5.66 -3.22 7.47
CA THR A 280 5.30 -2.82 8.84
C THR A 280 5.96 -1.51 9.25
N ALA A 281 5.20 -0.68 9.95
CA ALA A 281 5.76 0.41 10.76
C ALA A 281 5.15 0.36 12.16
N LEU A 282 5.96 -0.10 13.12
CA LEU A 282 5.57 -0.23 14.51
C LEU A 282 6.15 0.91 15.32
N SER A 283 5.33 1.51 16.18
CA SER A 283 5.69 2.68 16.95
C SER A 283 6.93 2.42 17.81
N GLY A 284 7.97 3.24 17.64
CA GLY A 284 9.23 3.13 18.38
C GLY A 284 10.09 1.93 17.98
N LYS A 285 9.85 1.31 16.82
CA LYS A 285 10.64 0.19 16.30
C LYS A 285 11.28 0.54 14.96
N SER A 286 12.46 -0.03 14.75
CA SER A 286 13.24 0.07 13.53
C SER A 286 13.14 -1.20 12.69
N GLU A 287 13.65 -1.18 11.45
CA GLU A 287 13.78 -2.39 10.63
C GLU A 287 14.62 -3.49 11.30
N ALA A 288 15.60 -3.13 12.15
CA ALA A 288 16.37 -4.13 12.89
C ALA A 288 15.52 -4.91 13.89
N ASP A 289 14.47 -4.27 14.43
CA ASP A 289 13.52 -4.89 15.36
C ASP A 289 12.46 -5.72 14.63
N THR A 290 12.02 -5.30 13.44
CA THR A 290 10.84 -5.86 12.78
C THR A 290 11.14 -6.77 11.60
N CYS A 291 12.24 -6.55 10.87
CA CYS A 291 12.52 -7.34 9.67
C CYS A 291 12.54 -8.83 9.99
N CYS A 292 11.74 -9.56 9.22
CA CYS A 292 11.54 -11.00 9.32
C CYS A 292 10.90 -11.51 10.62
N SER A 293 10.48 -10.64 11.53
CA SER A 293 9.59 -11.01 12.64
C SER A 293 8.21 -11.37 12.11
N CYS A 294 7.51 -12.25 12.83
CA CYS A 294 6.15 -12.63 12.52
C CYS A 294 5.17 -12.13 13.57
N TYR A 295 3.96 -11.78 13.13
CA TYR A 295 2.91 -11.23 13.97
C TYR A 295 1.60 -11.95 13.69
N GLU A 296 0.92 -12.45 14.73
CA GLU A 296 -0.49 -12.83 14.62
C GLU A 296 -1.33 -11.56 14.74
N LEU A 297 -2.06 -11.25 13.66
CA LEU A 297 -3.07 -10.22 13.59
C LEU A 297 -4.42 -10.87 13.92
N THR A 298 -5.18 -10.27 14.83
CA THR A 298 -6.59 -10.60 15.05
C THR A 298 -7.43 -9.41 14.64
N PHE A 299 -8.19 -9.54 13.56
CA PHE A 299 -8.97 -8.42 13.02
C PHE A 299 -10.11 -8.03 13.98
N THR A 300 -10.27 -6.72 14.21
CA THR A 300 -11.25 -6.17 15.15
C THR A 300 -12.42 -5.45 14.45
N SER A 301 -12.32 -5.21 13.14
CA SER A 301 -13.38 -4.60 12.31
C SER A 301 -13.45 -5.21 10.90
N GLY A 302 -14.44 -4.76 10.12
CA GLY A 302 -14.72 -5.26 8.77
C GLY A 302 -15.28 -6.68 8.72
N GLU A 303 -15.48 -7.18 7.50
CA GLU A 303 -16.03 -8.51 7.21
C GLU A 303 -15.18 -9.68 7.72
N VAL A 304 -13.92 -9.41 8.07
CA VAL A 304 -12.95 -10.38 8.60
C VAL A 304 -12.80 -10.32 10.12
N LYS A 305 -13.63 -9.53 10.82
CA LYS A 305 -13.59 -9.41 12.28
C LYS A 305 -13.58 -10.78 12.95
N GLY A 306 -12.63 -10.99 13.86
CA GLY A 306 -12.42 -12.24 14.60
C GLY A 306 -11.52 -13.24 13.90
N LYS A 307 -11.31 -13.12 12.57
CA LYS A 307 -10.33 -13.95 11.86
C LYS A 307 -8.90 -13.56 12.23
N LYS A 308 -8.00 -14.50 12.03
CA LYS A 308 -6.58 -14.35 12.32
C LYS A 308 -5.73 -14.43 11.07
N MET A 309 -4.68 -13.63 11.01
CA MET A 309 -3.68 -13.70 9.96
C MET A 309 -2.30 -13.65 10.58
N VAL A 310 -1.42 -14.62 10.30
CA VAL A 310 0.00 -14.49 10.66
C VAL A 310 0.77 -13.95 9.48
N VAL A 311 1.45 -12.83 9.68
CA VAL A 311 2.26 -12.19 8.66
C VAL A 311 3.72 -12.12 9.08
N GLN A 312 4.64 -12.31 8.13
CA GLN A 312 6.02 -11.90 8.30
C GLN A 312 6.21 -10.48 7.78
N SER A 313 6.90 -9.65 8.56
CA SER A 313 7.36 -8.35 8.11
C SER A 313 8.52 -8.53 7.12
N THR A 314 8.32 -8.12 5.87
CA THR A 314 9.35 -8.19 4.83
C THR A 314 9.74 -6.82 4.28
N ASN A 315 9.01 -5.78 4.67
CA ASN A 315 9.21 -4.42 4.18
C ASN A 315 8.88 -3.38 5.26
N THR A 316 9.33 -2.14 5.04
CA THR A 316 8.85 -0.94 5.74
C THR A 316 8.57 0.14 4.70
N GLY A 317 7.45 0.85 4.84
CA GLY A 317 7.12 2.04 4.05
C GLY A 317 7.35 3.31 4.86
N GLY A 318 7.86 4.37 4.22
CA GLY A 318 8.10 5.67 4.88
C GLY A 318 6.84 6.49 5.14
N ASP A 319 5.72 6.09 4.53
CA ASP A 319 4.37 6.62 4.70
C ASP A 319 3.57 5.89 5.79
N LEU A 320 4.08 4.77 6.28
CA LEU A 320 3.42 3.98 7.31
C LEU A 320 3.64 4.61 8.70
N SER A 321 2.60 4.70 9.51
CA SER A 321 2.69 5.25 10.86
C SER A 321 1.67 4.62 11.81
N GLY A 322 1.90 4.68 13.13
CA GLY A 322 0.91 4.24 14.11
C GLY A 322 0.54 2.75 14.02
N ASN A 323 1.52 1.85 14.26
CA ASN A 323 1.34 0.39 14.22
C ASN A 323 0.59 -0.09 12.97
N GLN A 324 1.09 0.29 11.80
CA GLN A 324 0.47 -0.04 10.51
C GLN A 324 1.10 -1.29 9.91
N PHE A 325 0.23 -2.15 9.36
CA PHE A 325 0.59 -3.32 8.58
C PHE A 325 -0.01 -3.20 7.18
N ASP A 326 0.83 -2.89 6.19
CA ASP A 326 0.41 -2.85 4.79
C ASP A 326 0.51 -4.26 4.20
N LEU A 327 -0.64 -4.92 4.02
CA LEU A 327 -0.70 -6.33 3.64
C LEU A 327 -0.31 -6.51 2.17
N GLN A 328 0.62 -7.42 1.90
CA GLN A 328 1.04 -7.75 0.53
C GLN A 328 -0.06 -8.56 -0.15
N ILE A 329 -0.84 -7.91 -1.01
CA ILE A 329 -2.00 -8.48 -1.69
C ILE A 329 -1.95 -8.03 -3.16
N PRO A 330 -1.66 -8.93 -4.13
CA PRO A 330 -1.69 -8.58 -5.54
C PRO A 330 -3.02 -7.94 -5.94
N GLY A 331 -2.93 -6.82 -6.65
CA GLY A 331 -4.11 -6.02 -6.99
C GLY A 331 -4.62 -5.15 -5.84
N GLY A 332 -3.90 -5.04 -4.73
CA GLY A 332 -4.18 -4.12 -3.61
C GLY A 332 -3.83 -2.65 -3.89
N GLY A 333 -3.18 -2.37 -5.02
CA GLY A 333 -2.71 -1.03 -5.40
C GLY A 333 -1.19 -0.95 -5.29
N VAL A 334 -0.56 -0.18 -6.17
CA VAL A 334 0.90 -0.04 -6.23
C VAL A 334 1.40 1.06 -5.28
N GLY A 335 0.54 2.00 -4.90
CA GLY A 335 0.88 3.08 -3.99
C GLY A 335 1.90 4.05 -4.56
N VAL A 336 2.91 4.41 -3.76
CA VAL A 336 3.92 5.42 -4.14
C VAL A 336 4.77 4.95 -5.31
N PHE A 337 5.22 3.70 -5.30
CA PHE A 337 6.07 3.12 -6.34
C PHE A 337 5.25 2.27 -7.31
N ASN A 338 5.82 1.93 -8.47
CA ASN A 338 5.19 1.01 -9.41
C ASN A 338 6.26 0.21 -10.16
N GLY A 339 6.84 -0.78 -9.48
CA GLY A 339 7.71 -1.78 -10.10
C GLY A 339 6.93 -2.75 -10.98
N CYS A 340 5.61 -2.85 -10.82
CA CYS A 340 4.79 -3.76 -11.60
C CYS A 340 4.74 -3.36 -13.08
N GLN A 341 4.91 -2.07 -13.39
CA GLN A 341 5.05 -1.62 -14.76
C GLN A 341 6.30 -2.20 -15.44
N SER A 342 7.46 -2.18 -14.78
CA SER A 342 8.68 -2.75 -15.35
C SER A 342 8.73 -4.28 -15.27
N GLN A 343 8.12 -4.89 -14.25
CA GLN A 343 8.11 -6.34 -14.10
C GLN A 343 7.12 -7.04 -15.06
N TRP A 344 5.89 -6.54 -15.11
CA TRP A 344 4.74 -7.23 -15.69
C TRP A 344 4.04 -6.41 -16.78
N ASN A 345 4.61 -5.28 -17.18
CA ASN A 345 3.96 -4.33 -18.08
C ASN A 345 2.58 -3.89 -17.58
N ALA A 346 2.42 -3.77 -16.25
CA ALA A 346 1.20 -3.26 -15.65
C ALA A 346 0.96 -1.79 -16.07
N PRO A 347 -0.29 -1.29 -16.04
CA PRO A 347 -0.57 0.11 -16.30
C PRO A 347 0.20 1.06 -15.35
N SER A 348 0.29 2.33 -15.70
CA SER A 348 1.05 3.34 -14.92
C SER A 348 0.53 3.53 -13.49
N ASN A 349 -0.74 3.19 -13.23
CA ASN A 349 -1.37 3.19 -11.90
C ASN A 349 -1.47 1.79 -11.27
N GLY A 350 -0.88 0.75 -11.89
CA GLY A 350 -1.15 -0.64 -11.55
C GLY A 350 -2.43 -1.16 -12.21
N TRP A 351 -2.90 -2.34 -11.81
CA TRP A 351 -4.06 -3.02 -12.43
C TRP A 351 -5.42 -2.43 -12.06
N GLY A 352 -5.47 -1.47 -11.13
CA GLY A 352 -6.69 -0.78 -10.73
C GLY A 352 -6.37 0.63 -10.26
N GLU A 353 -7.05 1.09 -9.22
CA GLU A 353 -6.70 2.36 -8.59
C GLU A 353 -5.30 2.33 -8.00
N ARG A 354 -4.58 3.45 -8.07
CA ARG A 354 -3.20 3.53 -7.57
C ARG A 354 -3.10 3.08 -6.10
N TYR A 355 -4.07 3.51 -5.31
CA TYR A 355 -4.25 3.10 -3.92
C TYR A 355 -5.56 2.30 -3.80
N GLY A 356 -5.51 1.11 -3.22
CA GLY A 356 -6.65 0.21 -3.09
C GLY A 356 -6.84 -0.77 -4.27
N GLY A 357 -6.24 -0.47 -5.43
CA GLY A 357 -6.12 -1.39 -6.55
C GLY A 357 -7.44 -1.75 -7.22
N ILE A 358 -7.60 -3.02 -7.60
CA ILE A 358 -8.81 -3.50 -8.27
C ILE A 358 -10.01 -3.51 -7.32
N SER A 359 -11.22 -3.44 -7.88
CA SER A 359 -12.47 -3.33 -7.11
C SER A 359 -13.33 -4.58 -7.14
N SER A 360 -13.01 -5.57 -7.99
CA SER A 360 -13.78 -6.81 -8.13
C SER A 360 -12.89 -8.04 -8.35
N ALA A 361 -13.36 -9.21 -7.90
CA ALA A 361 -12.65 -10.48 -8.07
C ALA A 361 -12.42 -10.85 -9.55
N SER A 362 -13.33 -10.45 -10.45
CA SER A 362 -13.17 -10.69 -11.89
C SER A 362 -11.92 -10.02 -12.47
N GLN A 363 -11.50 -8.88 -11.92
CA GLN A 363 -10.28 -8.19 -12.40
C GLN A 363 -9.00 -8.93 -12.00
N CYS A 364 -9.06 -9.98 -11.17
CA CYS A 364 -7.89 -10.84 -10.94
C CYS A 364 -7.42 -11.51 -12.24
N SER A 365 -8.28 -11.67 -13.25
CA SER A 365 -7.85 -12.18 -14.56
C SER A 365 -6.89 -11.25 -15.31
N ASP A 366 -6.89 -9.96 -14.96
CA ASP A 366 -6.04 -8.94 -15.60
C ASP A 366 -4.61 -8.94 -15.03
N LEU A 367 -4.41 -9.62 -13.89
CA LEU A 367 -3.10 -9.82 -13.29
C LEU A 367 -2.37 -11.02 -13.91
N PRO A 368 -1.02 -11.04 -13.88
CA PRO A 368 -0.23 -12.20 -14.27
C PRO A 368 -0.70 -13.47 -13.58
N LYS A 369 -0.69 -14.61 -14.29
CA LYS A 369 -1.24 -15.88 -13.77
C LYS A 369 -0.69 -16.26 -12.39
N ASN A 370 0.59 -15.98 -12.17
CA ASN A 370 1.29 -16.27 -10.91
C ASN A 370 0.80 -15.43 -9.72
N LEU A 371 0.12 -14.31 -9.95
CA LEU A 371 -0.37 -13.39 -8.92
C LEU A 371 -1.89 -13.50 -8.67
N GLN A 372 -2.60 -14.31 -9.46
CA GLN A 372 -4.06 -14.41 -9.37
C GLN A 372 -4.51 -15.07 -8.06
N ALA A 373 -3.75 -16.01 -7.51
CA ALA A 373 -4.14 -16.70 -6.27
C ALA A 373 -4.20 -15.75 -5.06
N GLY A 374 -3.18 -14.90 -4.88
CA GLY A 374 -3.18 -13.88 -3.83
C GLY A 374 -4.20 -12.77 -4.08
N CYS A 375 -4.46 -12.45 -5.35
CA CYS A 375 -5.53 -11.55 -5.75
C CYS A 375 -6.92 -12.09 -5.36
N GLU A 376 -7.22 -13.34 -5.71
CA GLU A 376 -8.48 -14.00 -5.39
C GLU A 376 -8.65 -14.19 -3.88
N TRP A 377 -7.57 -14.45 -3.15
CA TRP A 377 -7.58 -14.50 -1.68
C TRP A 377 -8.20 -13.24 -1.05
N ARG A 378 -7.92 -12.06 -1.63
CA ARG A 378 -8.47 -10.77 -1.18
C ARG A 378 -10.00 -10.81 -1.14
N PHE A 379 -10.63 -11.34 -2.18
CA PHE A 379 -12.09 -11.36 -2.29
C PHE A 379 -12.72 -12.57 -1.60
N ASN A 380 -11.98 -13.67 -1.51
CA ASN A 380 -12.49 -14.93 -0.97
C ASN A 380 -12.36 -15.04 0.54
N TRP A 381 -11.13 -15.16 1.06
CA TRP A 381 -10.88 -15.34 2.49
C TRP A 381 -10.97 -14.01 3.23
N PHE A 382 -10.36 -12.98 2.64
CA PHE A 382 -10.29 -11.64 3.22
C PHE A 382 -11.56 -10.80 2.99
N LYS A 383 -12.56 -11.37 2.28
CA LYS A 383 -13.89 -10.78 2.05
C LYS A 383 -13.87 -9.35 1.52
N ASN A 384 -12.81 -8.98 0.80
CA ASN A 384 -12.53 -7.63 0.32
C ASN A 384 -12.65 -6.56 1.42
N ALA A 385 -12.27 -6.91 2.66
CA ALA A 385 -12.31 -5.98 3.78
C ALA A 385 -11.45 -4.75 3.48
N ASP A 386 -12.00 -3.57 3.73
CA ASP A 386 -11.32 -2.30 3.48
C ASP A 386 -10.61 -1.82 4.74
N ASN A 387 -9.29 -2.00 4.77
CA ASN A 387 -8.40 -1.51 5.83
C ASN A 387 -8.86 -1.87 7.26
N PRO A 388 -9.17 -3.15 7.56
CA PRO A 388 -9.65 -3.54 8.87
C PRO A 388 -8.61 -3.21 9.96
N THR A 389 -9.11 -2.71 11.09
CA THR A 389 -8.33 -2.57 12.33
C THR A 389 -8.05 -3.95 12.94
N MET A 390 -7.01 -4.05 13.75
CA MET A 390 -6.62 -5.31 14.38
C MET A 390 -5.89 -5.11 15.71
N THR A 391 -5.82 -6.17 16.50
CA THR A 391 -4.76 -6.33 17.51
C THR A 391 -3.67 -7.23 16.94
N PHE A 392 -2.43 -7.04 17.37
CA PHE A 392 -1.32 -7.90 16.97
C PHE A 392 -0.46 -8.30 18.15
N LYS A 393 0.21 -9.44 18.00
CA LYS A 393 1.28 -9.89 18.89
C LYS A 393 2.34 -10.61 18.10
N GLU A 394 3.59 -10.42 18.49
CA GLU A 394 4.72 -11.12 17.91
C GLU A 394 4.68 -12.61 18.25
N VAL A 395 4.97 -13.43 17.25
CA VAL A 395 4.93 -14.89 17.31
C VAL A 395 6.18 -15.47 16.65
N THR A 396 6.53 -16.70 17.01
CA THR A 396 7.50 -17.48 16.23
C THR A 396 7.01 -17.60 14.79
N CYS A 397 7.88 -17.41 13.81
CA CYS A 397 7.47 -17.54 12.41
C CYS A 397 7.09 -18.99 12.06
N PRO A 398 5.89 -19.24 11.49
CA PRO A 398 5.55 -20.52 10.90
C PRO A 398 6.57 -20.93 9.82
N ALA A 399 6.93 -22.22 9.78
CA ALA A 399 7.90 -22.74 8.83
C ALA A 399 7.48 -22.52 7.36
N GLU A 400 6.18 -22.51 7.09
CA GLU A 400 5.60 -22.26 5.78
C GLU A 400 5.89 -20.83 5.28
N ILE A 401 5.85 -19.84 6.19
CA ILE A 401 6.17 -18.45 5.87
C ILE A 401 7.68 -18.29 5.64
N VAL A 402 8.50 -18.83 6.55
CA VAL A 402 9.98 -18.78 6.44
C VAL A 402 10.47 -19.50 5.19
N LYS A 403 9.86 -20.62 4.81
CA LYS A 403 10.24 -21.36 3.59
C LYS A 403 10.10 -20.51 2.33
N LYS A 404 9.04 -19.71 2.25
CA LYS A 404 8.77 -18.79 1.14
C LYS A 404 9.79 -17.65 1.13
N SER A 405 9.83 -16.85 2.20
CA SER A 405 10.71 -15.67 2.26
C SER A 405 12.19 -16.01 2.31
N GLY A 406 12.57 -17.18 2.84
CA GLY A 406 13.96 -17.51 3.14
C GLY A 406 14.57 -16.75 4.32
N CYS A 407 13.77 -16.01 5.10
CA CYS A 407 14.28 -15.19 6.19
C CYS A 407 13.74 -15.66 7.54
N SER A 408 14.65 -15.93 8.48
CA SER A 408 14.33 -16.20 9.88
C SER A 408 15.22 -15.33 10.76
N ARG A 409 14.66 -14.80 11.85
CA ARG A 409 15.44 -14.15 12.91
C ARG A 409 16.23 -15.20 13.70
N ASN A 410 17.42 -14.80 14.17
CA ASN A 410 18.35 -15.65 14.93
C ASN A 410 17.96 -15.82 16.40
#